data_AF-A0A4Y9R7Q9-F1
#
_entry.id   AF-A0A4Y9R7Q9-F1
#
_cell.length_a   1.000
_cell.length_b   1.000
_cell.length_c   1.000
_cell.angle_alpha   90.00
_cell.angle_beta   90.00
_cell.angle_gamma   90.00
#
_symmetry.space_group_name_H-M   'P 1'
#
loop_
_entity.id
_entity.type
_entity.pdbx_description
1 polymer ?
#
loop_
_entity_poly.entity_id
_entity_poly.type
_entity_poly.pdbx_seq_one_letter_code
_entity_poly.pdbx_strand_id
1 'polypeptide(L)'
;MIHRRDLEAAVQAGVLNPLELEGLLAFLKTRHGRSPRGQSARFSGTHVLYYLGGMLAISAISVFTTLAVESLGMSALFALAVLYAIAAVAVASRLERHGHPIPSGIFAALAVALTPLAVFALQHVLGMWQTGAHTEHYRDFHRFIDWRWLAMECATLAAGALLLKRFRYPFLVMSIAVTVWYMGMDIVPALLLPDGGWTSPAAWELRKAILLAFGLVMLLLAFFVDLRTRHDKDFAFWLYLFGLLTFCGALSAIGSGALSGKLFYLAIHALLVFVGAVLSRRAFAVFGGIGIAVVLFDLSWHMFKNSFGFVIVLSVIGFALIGMGIWWGRHEARLATQLRALLPRELRELIEARAASIA
;
A
#
# COMPACT_ATOMS: atom_id res chain seq x y z
N MET A 1 22.47 0.79 -10.44
CA MET A 1 22.52 2.19 -10.93
C MET A 1 23.97 2.60 -11.09
N ILE A 2 24.41 2.98 -12.30
CA ILE A 2 25.79 3.42 -12.56
C ILE A 2 25.91 4.89 -12.13
N HIS A 3 26.76 5.17 -11.15
CA HIS A 3 27.10 6.49 -10.68
C HIS A 3 28.35 7.02 -11.39
N ARG A 4 28.57 8.34 -11.35
CA ARG A 4 29.80 8.95 -11.87
C ARG A 4 31.05 8.24 -11.32
N ARG A 5 31.04 7.89 -10.04
CA ARG A 5 32.13 7.15 -9.37
C ARG A 5 32.36 5.75 -9.94
N ASP A 6 31.31 5.07 -10.40
CA ASP A 6 31.44 3.75 -11.02
C ASP A 6 32.10 3.86 -12.41
N LEU A 7 31.81 4.94 -13.14
CA LEU A 7 32.46 5.23 -14.43
C LEU A 7 33.90 5.73 -14.24
N GLU A 8 34.17 6.53 -13.21
CA GLU A 8 35.53 6.92 -12.83
C GLU A 8 36.36 5.70 -12.39
N ALA A 9 35.76 4.76 -11.65
CA ALA A 9 36.40 3.49 -11.31
C ALA A 9 36.65 2.63 -12.56
N ALA A 10 35.74 2.63 -13.54
CA ALA A 10 35.95 1.96 -14.83
C ALA A 10 37.08 2.59 -15.65
N VAL A 11 37.25 3.92 -15.57
CA VAL A 11 38.41 4.62 -16.15
C VAL A 11 39.70 4.23 -15.44
N GLN A 12 39.70 4.20 -14.11
CA GLN A 12 40.87 3.76 -13.32
C GLN A 12 41.25 2.30 -13.58
N ALA A 13 40.25 1.44 -13.82
CA ALA A 13 40.45 0.04 -14.18
C ALA A 13 40.86 -0.17 -15.65
N GLY A 14 41.01 0.90 -16.45
CA GLY A 14 41.37 0.84 -17.86
C GLY A 14 40.27 0.26 -18.77
N VAL A 15 39.05 0.07 -18.24
CA VAL A 15 37.89 -0.44 -18.99
C VAL A 15 37.27 0.66 -19.85
N LEU A 16 37.41 1.93 -19.44
CA LEU A 16 36.87 3.09 -20.14
C LEU A 16 37.97 4.13 -20.42
N ASN A 17 37.98 4.74 -21.61
CA ASN A 17 38.91 5.83 -21.91
C ASN A 17 38.49 7.11 -21.14
N PRO A 18 39.41 7.80 -20.46
CA PRO A 18 39.11 9.08 -19.78
C PRO A 18 38.44 10.12 -20.68
N LEU A 19 38.80 10.16 -21.97
CA LEU A 19 38.27 11.12 -22.94
C LEU A 19 36.79 10.89 -23.28
N GLU A 20 36.30 9.66 -23.11
CA GLU A 20 34.94 9.26 -23.44
C GLU A 20 33.97 9.41 -22.26
N LEU A 21 34.51 9.62 -21.05
CA LEU A 21 33.73 9.68 -19.81
C LEU A 21 32.62 10.73 -19.84
N GLU A 22 32.94 11.97 -20.23
CA GLU A 22 31.98 13.07 -20.27
C GLU A 22 30.94 12.87 -21.39
N GLY A 23 31.34 12.33 -22.54
CA GLY A 23 30.44 11.99 -23.64
C GLY A 23 29.45 10.89 -23.27
N LEU A 24 29.94 9.85 -22.58
CA LEU A 24 29.11 8.76 -22.06
C LEU A 24 28.17 9.25 -20.96
N LEU A 25 28.65 10.10 -20.04
CA LEU A 25 27.82 10.73 -19.02
C LEU A 25 26.71 11.58 -19.63
N ALA A 26 27.02 12.38 -20.66
CA ALA A 26 26.04 13.17 -21.39
C ALA A 26 25.01 12.27 -22.08
N PHE A 27 25.45 11.24 -22.81
CA PHE A 27 24.59 10.26 -23.45
C PHE A 27 23.66 9.57 -22.44
N LEU A 28 24.20 9.11 -21.30
CA LEU A 28 23.42 8.46 -20.26
C LEU A 28 22.41 9.43 -19.64
N LYS A 29 22.77 10.70 -19.38
CA LYS A 29 21.81 11.71 -18.90
C LYS A 29 20.68 11.92 -19.90
N THR A 30 21.00 12.04 -21.19
CA THR A 30 19.98 12.20 -22.25
C THR A 30 19.11 10.96 -22.40
N ARG A 31 19.69 9.75 -22.35
CA ARG A 31 18.98 8.47 -22.44
C ARG A 31 18.06 8.23 -21.25
N HIS A 32 18.51 8.55 -20.03
CA HIS A 32 17.68 8.44 -18.83
C HIS A 32 16.59 9.51 -18.78
N GLY A 33 16.86 10.73 -19.27
CA GLY A 33 15.86 11.78 -19.41
C GLY A 33 14.78 11.48 -20.48
N ARG A 34 15.13 10.71 -21.51
CA ARG A 34 14.21 10.32 -22.61
C ARG A 34 13.56 8.95 -22.47
N SER A 35 14.02 8.07 -21.58
CA SER A 35 13.45 6.73 -21.45
C SER A 35 12.10 6.77 -20.73
N PRO A 36 10.97 6.38 -21.38
CA PRO A 36 9.67 6.27 -20.71
C PRO A 36 9.64 5.19 -19.62
N ARG A 37 10.60 4.25 -19.64
CA ARG A 37 10.86 3.24 -18.60
C ARG A 37 11.74 3.74 -17.44
N GLY A 38 12.36 4.92 -17.57
CA GLY A 38 13.37 5.46 -16.65
C GLY A 38 12.85 6.46 -15.61
N GLN A 39 11.56 6.80 -15.64
CA GLN A 39 10.90 7.40 -14.47
C GLN A 39 10.62 6.32 -13.41
N SER A 40 11.63 5.55 -13.02
CA SER A 40 11.68 5.09 -11.64
C SER A 40 11.68 6.38 -10.82
N ALA A 41 10.59 6.68 -10.12
CA ALA A 41 10.47 7.89 -9.34
C ALA A 41 11.60 7.93 -8.31
N ARG A 42 12.73 8.54 -8.67
CA ARG A 42 13.82 8.79 -7.74
C ARG A 42 13.25 9.68 -6.65
N PHE A 43 13.47 9.33 -5.40
CA PHE A 43 13.08 10.17 -4.27
C PHE A 43 13.74 11.54 -4.47
N SER A 44 12.91 12.55 -4.78
CA SER A 44 13.32 13.90 -5.12
C SER A 44 12.43 14.86 -4.35
N GLY A 45 12.96 16.00 -3.92
CA GLY A 45 12.19 17.03 -3.23
C GLY A 45 10.94 17.43 -4.00
N THR A 46 10.99 17.43 -5.34
CA THR A 46 9.83 17.70 -6.20
C THR A 46 8.73 16.64 -6.04
N HIS A 47 9.09 15.35 -5.97
CA HIS A 47 8.11 14.30 -5.75
C HIS A 47 7.50 14.39 -4.35
N VAL A 48 8.33 14.69 -3.33
CA VAL A 48 7.84 14.90 -1.96
C VAL A 48 6.82 16.02 -1.91
N LEU A 49 7.11 17.17 -2.55
CA LEU A 49 6.18 18.29 -2.62
C LEU A 49 4.87 17.94 -3.35
N TYR A 50 4.94 17.19 -4.45
CA TYR A 50 3.75 16.72 -5.14
C TYR A 50 2.90 15.80 -4.26
N TYR A 51 3.50 14.78 -3.64
CA TYR A 51 2.76 13.87 -2.76
C TYR A 51 2.21 14.59 -1.53
N LEU A 52 2.99 15.47 -0.89
CA LEU A 52 2.55 16.27 0.25
C LEU A 52 1.37 17.18 -0.13
N GLY A 53 1.47 17.90 -1.25
CA GLY A 53 0.38 18.74 -1.75
C GLY A 53 -0.87 17.94 -2.11
N GLY A 54 -0.69 16.75 -2.71
CA GLY A 54 -1.78 15.82 -3.00
C GLY A 54 -2.49 15.30 -1.75
N MET A 55 -1.72 14.90 -0.73
CA MET A 55 -2.26 14.48 0.56
C MET A 55 -2.97 15.62 1.27
N LEU A 56 -2.42 16.84 1.22
CA LEU A 56 -3.07 18.02 1.80
C LEU A 56 -4.38 18.35 1.09
N ALA A 57 -4.42 18.25 -0.24
CA ALA A 57 -5.65 18.45 -1.02
C ALA A 57 -6.71 17.39 -0.71
N ILE A 58 -6.32 16.11 -0.60
CA ILE A 58 -7.24 15.02 -0.23
C ILE A 58 -7.74 15.21 1.21
N SER A 59 -6.86 15.53 2.16
CA SER A 59 -7.24 15.79 3.56
C SER A 59 -8.13 17.02 3.73
N ALA A 60 -7.93 18.06 2.90
CA ALA A 60 -8.75 19.27 2.92
C ALA A 60 -10.20 18.98 2.52
N ILE A 61 -10.47 17.95 1.72
CA ILE A 61 -11.85 17.52 1.40
C ILE A 61 -12.61 17.22 2.69
N SER A 62 -12.03 16.49 3.64
CA SER A 62 -12.68 16.11 4.90
C SER A 62 -13.02 17.29 5.81
N VAL A 63 -12.31 18.42 5.69
CA VAL A 63 -12.60 19.65 6.44
C VAL A 63 -13.62 20.51 5.68
N PHE A 64 -13.46 20.60 4.36
CA PHE A 64 -14.37 21.33 3.46
C PHE A 64 -15.79 20.79 3.54
N THR A 65 -15.97 19.48 3.70
CA THR A 65 -17.28 18.85 3.88
C THR A 65 -18.05 19.40 5.07
N THR A 66 -17.41 19.56 6.21
CA THR A 66 -18.06 20.06 7.43
C THR A 66 -18.50 21.51 7.23
N LEU A 67 -17.62 22.36 6.70
CA LEU A 67 -17.91 23.77 6.47
C LEU A 67 -18.98 24.00 5.39
N ALA A 68 -18.93 23.24 4.28
CA ALA A 68 -19.88 23.37 3.18
C ALA A 68 -21.30 22.95 3.58
N VAL A 69 -21.42 21.90 4.39
CA VAL A 69 -22.73 21.45 4.91
C VAL A 69 -23.31 22.48 5.88
N GLU A 70 -22.51 22.98 6.81
CA GLU A 70 -22.94 23.97 7.81
C GLU A 70 -23.36 25.31 7.20
N SER A 71 -22.76 25.71 6.08
CA SER A 71 -23.00 27.03 5.46
C SER A 71 -23.96 27.01 4.28
N LEU A 72 -23.98 25.96 3.45
CA LEU A 72 -24.66 25.94 2.15
C LEU A 72 -25.62 24.75 1.97
N GLY A 73 -25.61 23.77 2.88
CA GLY A 73 -26.46 22.59 2.83
C GLY A 73 -26.01 21.50 1.83
N MET A 74 -26.74 20.37 1.83
CA MET A 74 -26.35 19.15 1.11
C MET A 74 -26.40 19.26 -0.42
N SER A 75 -27.28 20.10 -0.97
CA SER A 75 -27.38 20.34 -2.41
C SER A 75 -26.15 21.08 -2.95
N ALA A 76 -25.66 22.08 -2.21
CA ALA A 76 -24.43 22.79 -2.54
C ALA A 76 -23.21 21.87 -2.42
N LEU A 77 -23.15 21.03 -1.39
CA LEU A 77 -22.10 20.04 -1.23
C LEU A 77 -22.04 19.09 -2.45
N PHE A 78 -23.18 18.60 -2.91
CA PHE A 78 -23.26 17.75 -4.11
C PHE A 78 -22.71 18.46 -5.35
N ALA A 79 -23.20 19.68 -5.62
CA ALA A 79 -22.76 20.47 -6.77
C ALA A 79 -21.26 20.75 -6.74
N LEU A 80 -20.73 21.13 -5.57
CA LEU A 80 -19.31 21.40 -5.38
C LEU A 80 -18.46 20.13 -5.56
N ALA A 81 -18.87 19.00 -4.97
CA ALA A 81 -18.14 17.74 -5.10
C ALA A 81 -18.05 17.29 -6.57
N VAL A 82 -19.15 17.39 -7.32
CA VAL A 82 -19.20 17.07 -8.76
C VAL A 82 -18.33 18.03 -9.57
N LEU A 83 -18.46 19.34 -9.35
CA LEU A 83 -17.67 20.36 -10.05
C LEU A 83 -16.16 20.14 -9.82
N TYR A 84 -15.78 19.88 -8.56
CA TYR A 84 -14.40 19.66 -8.19
C TYR A 84 -13.86 18.35 -8.78
N ALA A 85 -14.67 17.28 -8.82
CA ALA A 85 -14.28 16.03 -9.46
C ALA A 85 -14.06 16.21 -10.97
N ILE A 86 -14.95 16.93 -11.67
CA ILE A 86 -14.81 17.25 -13.09
C ILE A 86 -13.54 18.08 -13.34
N ALA A 87 -13.31 19.11 -12.53
CA ALA A 87 -12.12 19.95 -12.62
C ALA A 87 -10.84 19.13 -12.39
N ALA A 88 -10.83 18.24 -11.39
CA ALA A 88 -9.70 17.37 -11.12
C ALA A 88 -9.39 16.42 -12.29
N VAL A 89 -10.41 15.81 -12.91
CA VAL A 89 -10.23 14.97 -14.11
C VAL A 89 -9.73 15.78 -15.31
N ALA A 90 -10.23 17.01 -15.51
CA ALA A 90 -9.79 17.90 -16.57
C ALA A 90 -8.31 18.29 -16.40
N VAL A 91 -7.91 18.66 -15.18
CA VAL A 91 -6.52 18.98 -14.84
C VAL A 91 -5.63 17.75 -14.98
N ALA A 92 -6.06 16.58 -14.51
CA ALA A 92 -5.34 15.32 -14.69
C ALA A 92 -5.08 15.02 -16.18
N SER A 93 -6.10 15.21 -17.02
CA SER A 93 -6.01 15.02 -18.48
C SER A 93 -5.05 16.02 -19.14
N ARG A 94 -5.05 17.28 -18.70
CA ARG A 94 -4.11 18.30 -19.20
C ARG A 94 -2.67 17.98 -18.81
N LEU A 95 -2.44 17.60 -17.55
CA LEU A 95 -1.11 17.24 -17.04
C LEU A 95 -0.56 15.99 -17.72
N GLU A 96 -1.41 15.00 -18.00
CA GLU A 96 -1.05 13.82 -18.78
C GLU A 96 -0.54 14.20 -20.18
N ARG A 97 -1.28 15.06 -20.90
CA ARG A 97 -0.89 15.53 -22.24
C ARG A 97 0.43 16.30 -22.25
N HIS A 98 0.75 16.99 -21.15
CA HIS A 98 2.02 17.72 -20.99
C HIS A 98 3.15 16.87 -20.40
N GLY A 99 2.96 15.56 -20.21
CA GLY A 99 4.02 14.66 -19.75
C GLY A 99 4.33 14.75 -18.25
N HIS A 100 3.37 15.15 -17.42
CA HIS A 100 3.47 15.18 -15.95
C HIS A 100 2.65 14.04 -15.29
N PRO A 101 3.12 12.79 -15.33
CA PRO A 101 2.33 11.63 -14.92
C PRO A 101 2.08 11.57 -13.40
N ILE A 102 3.02 12.05 -12.57
CA ILE A 102 2.87 12.03 -11.10
C ILE A 102 1.77 13.01 -10.66
N PRO A 103 1.83 14.32 -11.02
CA PRO A 103 0.72 15.24 -10.75
C PRO A 103 -0.61 14.79 -11.35
N SER A 104 -0.61 14.25 -12.57
CA SER A 104 -1.82 13.71 -13.21
C SER A 104 -2.47 12.59 -12.37
N GLY A 105 -1.67 11.65 -11.87
CA GLY A 105 -2.14 10.58 -10.98
C GLY A 105 -2.73 11.10 -9.66
N ILE A 106 -2.17 12.18 -9.10
CA ILE A 106 -2.68 12.80 -7.86
C ILE A 106 -4.06 13.42 -8.09
N PHE A 107 -4.24 14.21 -9.16
CA PHE A 107 -5.55 14.79 -9.49
C PHE A 107 -6.59 13.73 -9.85
N ALA A 108 -6.18 12.65 -10.53
CA ALA A 108 -7.08 11.53 -10.79
C ALA A 108 -7.49 10.84 -9.47
N ALA A 109 -6.57 10.65 -8.51
CA ALA A 109 -6.88 10.09 -7.20
C ALA A 109 -7.78 11.02 -6.36
N LEU A 110 -7.60 12.33 -6.48
CA LEU A 110 -8.47 13.34 -5.86
C LEU A 110 -9.92 13.21 -6.38
N ALA A 111 -10.11 13.01 -7.69
CA ALA A 111 -11.43 12.78 -8.26
C ALA A 111 -12.10 11.51 -7.71
N VAL A 112 -11.33 10.43 -7.51
CA VAL A 112 -11.85 9.22 -6.84
C VAL A 112 -12.23 9.53 -5.39
N ALA A 113 -11.39 10.27 -4.65
CA ALA A 113 -11.64 10.62 -3.24
C ALA A 113 -12.87 11.54 -3.04
N LEU A 114 -13.27 12.30 -4.07
CA LEU A 114 -14.49 13.12 -4.08
C LEU A 114 -15.77 12.31 -4.38
N THR A 115 -15.64 11.10 -4.93
CA THR A 115 -16.78 10.24 -5.29
C THR A 115 -17.67 9.87 -4.10
N PRO A 116 -17.15 9.35 -2.96
CA PRO A 116 -18.01 8.99 -1.84
C PRO A 116 -18.75 10.22 -1.31
N LEU A 117 -18.10 11.38 -1.30
CA LEU A 117 -18.71 12.62 -0.88
C LEU A 117 -19.88 13.07 -1.79
N ALA A 118 -19.70 13.00 -3.10
CA ALA A 118 -20.77 13.32 -4.04
C ALA A 118 -21.96 12.36 -3.87
N VAL A 119 -21.71 11.07 -3.68
CA VAL A 119 -22.77 10.07 -3.45
C VAL A 119 -23.48 10.32 -2.12
N PHE A 120 -22.73 10.60 -1.04
CA PHE A 120 -23.29 10.94 0.26
C PHE A 120 -24.24 12.14 0.19
N ALA A 121 -23.79 13.22 -0.46
CA ALA A 121 -24.59 14.43 -0.65
C ALA A 121 -25.85 14.15 -1.49
N LEU A 122 -25.72 13.38 -2.57
CA LEU A 122 -26.85 12.98 -3.41
C LEU A 122 -27.89 12.15 -2.64
N GLN A 123 -27.45 11.16 -1.85
CA GLN A 123 -28.35 10.36 -1.03
C GLN A 123 -29.16 11.24 -0.06
N HIS A 124 -28.56 12.27 0.53
CA HIS A 124 -29.27 13.21 1.40
C HIS A 124 -30.28 14.07 0.65
N VAL A 125 -29.90 14.59 -0.52
CA VAL A 125 -30.81 15.36 -1.39
C VAL A 125 -32.02 14.53 -1.83
N LEU A 126 -31.81 13.24 -2.07
CA LEU A 126 -32.88 12.28 -2.40
C LEU A 126 -33.70 11.82 -1.19
N GLY A 127 -33.46 12.38 0.00
CA GLY A 127 -34.17 12.04 1.24
C GLY A 127 -33.86 10.63 1.78
N MET A 128 -32.84 9.95 1.25
CA MET A 128 -32.54 8.57 1.63
C MET A 128 -32.17 8.43 3.11
N TRP A 129 -31.64 9.49 3.75
CA TRP A 129 -31.19 9.47 5.15
C TRP A 129 -32.23 9.96 6.18
N GLN A 130 -33.44 10.34 5.75
CA GLN A 130 -34.49 10.87 6.64
C GLN A 130 -35.15 9.82 7.56
N THR A 131 -34.86 8.54 7.35
CA THR A 131 -35.49 7.40 8.06
C THR A 131 -34.56 6.69 9.05
N GLY A 132 -33.32 7.17 9.24
CA GLY A 132 -32.32 6.54 10.13
C GLY A 132 -32.19 7.29 11.47
N ALA A 133 -32.19 6.57 12.60
CA ALA A 133 -32.19 7.17 13.94
C ALA A 133 -30.88 7.93 14.31
N HIS A 134 -29.79 7.86 13.53
CA HIS A 134 -28.46 8.37 13.93
C HIS A 134 -27.60 8.91 12.76
N THR A 135 -28.16 9.53 11.73
CA THR A 135 -27.44 9.77 10.46
C THR A 135 -27.52 11.20 9.94
N GLU A 136 -27.02 12.17 10.72
CA GLU A 136 -27.01 13.58 10.31
C GLU A 136 -25.62 14.10 9.87
N HIS A 137 -24.53 13.34 10.07
CA HIS A 137 -23.17 13.85 9.85
C HIS A 137 -22.23 12.87 9.11
N TYR A 138 -21.50 13.37 8.10
CA TYR A 138 -20.47 12.62 7.35
C TYR A 138 -19.37 12.01 8.26
N ARG A 139 -19.12 12.61 9.43
CA ARG A 139 -18.15 12.10 10.41
C ARG A 139 -18.46 10.69 10.93
N ASP A 140 -19.73 10.30 10.87
CA ASP A 140 -20.20 9.00 11.37
C ASP A 140 -19.97 7.85 10.39
N PHE A 141 -19.39 8.15 9.20
CA PHE A 141 -18.83 7.18 8.25
C PHE A 141 -17.88 6.17 8.94
N HIS A 142 -17.23 6.57 10.04
CA HIS A 142 -16.30 5.72 10.77
C HIS A 142 -16.92 4.98 11.97
N ARG A 143 -18.22 5.15 12.25
CA ARG A 143 -18.82 4.75 13.54
C ARG A 143 -20.03 3.81 13.45
N PHE A 144 -20.81 3.86 12.38
CA PHE A 144 -22.03 3.05 12.23
C PHE A 144 -22.16 2.44 10.83
N ILE A 145 -22.74 1.24 10.75
CA ILE A 145 -22.84 0.45 9.52
C ILE A 145 -24.28 0.51 8.99
N ASP A 146 -24.43 1.04 7.77
CA ASP A 146 -25.67 1.26 7.02
C ASP A 146 -25.38 0.86 5.57
N TRP A 147 -26.33 0.19 4.91
CA TRP A 147 -26.21 -0.23 3.50
C TRP A 147 -25.93 0.94 2.55
N ARG A 148 -26.30 2.17 2.95
CA ARG A 148 -26.03 3.41 2.22
C ARG A 148 -24.54 3.70 2.11
N TRP A 149 -23.72 3.26 3.08
CA TRP A 149 -22.26 3.35 3.01
C TRP A 149 -21.68 2.43 1.94
N LEU A 150 -22.18 1.19 1.84
CA LEU A 150 -21.77 0.24 0.80
C LEU A 150 -22.01 0.82 -0.62
N ALA A 151 -23.10 1.56 -0.82
CA ALA A 151 -23.36 2.24 -2.09
C ALA A 151 -22.28 3.30 -2.43
N MET A 152 -21.79 4.06 -1.43
CA MET A 152 -20.70 5.01 -1.61
C MET A 152 -19.39 4.30 -1.95
N GLU A 153 -19.10 3.18 -1.30
CA GLU A 153 -17.92 2.36 -1.59
C GLU A 153 -17.96 1.78 -3.00
N CYS A 154 -19.09 1.16 -3.40
CA CYS A 154 -19.27 0.64 -4.76
C CYS A 154 -19.11 1.72 -5.82
N ALA A 155 -19.68 2.91 -5.61
CA ALA A 155 -19.51 4.03 -6.53
C ALA A 155 -18.05 4.50 -6.60
N THR A 156 -17.35 4.54 -5.47
CA THR A 156 -15.93 4.91 -5.40
C THR A 156 -15.05 3.88 -6.10
N LEU A 157 -15.33 2.58 -5.94
CA LEU A 157 -14.65 1.51 -6.67
C LEU A 157 -14.91 1.59 -8.18
N ALA A 158 -16.14 1.89 -8.59
CA ALA A 158 -16.49 2.07 -10.00
C ALA A 158 -15.75 3.26 -10.62
N ALA A 159 -15.74 4.41 -9.94
CA ALA A 159 -14.99 5.59 -10.37
C ALA A 159 -13.48 5.33 -10.42
N GLY A 160 -12.95 4.67 -9.38
CA GLY A 160 -11.55 4.23 -9.33
C GLY A 160 -11.17 3.31 -10.48
N ALA A 161 -12.00 2.31 -10.80
CA ALA A 161 -11.77 1.40 -11.92
C ALA A 161 -11.83 2.12 -13.28
N LEU A 162 -12.78 3.04 -13.46
CA LEU A 162 -12.92 3.84 -14.68
C LEU A 162 -11.68 4.72 -14.91
N LEU A 163 -11.25 5.46 -13.88
CA LEU A 163 -10.08 6.32 -13.97
C LEU A 163 -8.78 5.52 -14.08
N LEU A 164 -8.67 4.37 -13.41
CA LEU A 164 -7.54 3.47 -13.56
C LEU A 164 -7.44 2.92 -15.00
N LYS A 165 -8.58 2.59 -15.63
CA LYS A 165 -8.62 2.18 -17.04
C LYS A 165 -8.17 3.31 -17.97
N ARG A 166 -8.53 4.56 -17.68
CA ARG A 166 -8.22 5.73 -18.51
C ARG A 166 -6.77 6.21 -18.37
N PHE A 167 -6.24 6.28 -17.14
CA PHE A 167 -4.95 6.91 -16.84
C PHE A 167 -3.83 5.90 -16.54
N ARG A 168 -4.16 4.69 -16.09
CA ARG A 168 -3.20 3.60 -15.80
C ARG A 168 -2.02 4.04 -14.92
N TYR A 169 -2.31 4.82 -13.87
CA TYR A 169 -1.32 5.21 -12.86
C TYR A 169 -1.43 4.33 -11.62
N PRO A 170 -0.32 3.74 -11.11
CA PRO A 170 -0.35 2.93 -9.89
C PRO A 170 -0.87 3.67 -8.66
N PHE A 171 -0.67 4.98 -8.59
CA PHE A 171 -1.15 5.79 -7.47
C PHE A 171 -2.68 5.77 -7.34
N LEU A 172 -3.44 5.58 -8.43
CA LEU A 172 -4.90 5.41 -8.37
C LEU A 172 -5.33 4.14 -7.61
N VAL A 173 -4.48 3.12 -7.60
CA VAL A 173 -4.73 1.89 -6.84
C VAL A 173 -4.74 2.17 -5.34
N MET A 174 -4.11 3.24 -4.87
CA MET A 174 -4.20 3.68 -3.47
C MET A 174 -5.66 3.90 -3.06
N SER A 175 -6.40 4.76 -3.79
CA SER A 175 -7.80 5.06 -3.46
C SER A 175 -8.69 3.82 -3.54
N ILE A 176 -8.43 2.93 -4.52
CA ILE A 176 -9.14 1.64 -4.64
C ILE A 176 -8.82 0.75 -3.44
N ALA A 177 -7.54 0.59 -3.09
CA ALA A 177 -7.11 -0.26 -1.98
C ALA A 177 -7.63 0.24 -0.63
N VAL A 178 -7.65 1.56 -0.41
CA VAL A 178 -8.28 2.20 0.76
C VAL A 178 -9.76 1.89 0.81
N THR A 179 -10.48 2.02 -0.32
CA THR A 179 -11.93 1.74 -0.36
C THR A 179 -12.22 0.27 -0.10
N VAL A 180 -11.45 -0.66 -0.71
CA VAL A 180 -11.58 -2.10 -0.43
C VAL A 180 -11.27 -2.39 1.04
N TRP A 181 -10.27 -1.74 1.63
CA TRP A 181 -9.93 -1.89 3.04
C TRP A 181 -11.06 -1.44 3.97
N TYR A 182 -11.68 -0.28 3.71
CA TYR A 182 -12.89 0.18 4.43
C TYR A 182 -14.05 -0.79 4.26
N MET A 183 -14.29 -1.26 3.04
CA MET A 183 -15.37 -2.20 2.75
C MET A 183 -15.21 -3.52 3.51
N GLY A 184 -13.97 -3.95 3.77
CA GLY A 184 -13.67 -5.10 4.62
C GLY A 184 -14.07 -4.91 6.09
N MET A 185 -14.10 -3.67 6.59
CA MET A 185 -14.59 -3.34 7.93
C MET A 185 -16.12 -3.25 7.99
N ASP A 186 -16.77 -2.86 6.88
CA ASP A 186 -18.20 -2.54 6.83
C ASP A 186 -19.09 -3.71 6.37
N ILE A 187 -18.60 -4.59 5.48
CA ILE A 187 -19.37 -5.74 4.95
C ILE A 187 -19.61 -6.80 6.02
N VAL A 188 -18.58 -7.09 6.81
CA VAL A 188 -18.58 -8.16 7.80
C VAL A 188 -19.72 -8.02 8.81
N PRO A 189 -19.97 -6.83 9.38
CA PRO A 189 -20.97 -6.68 10.41
C PRO A 189 -22.35 -6.42 9.83
N ALA A 190 -22.44 -5.77 8.65
CA ALA A 190 -23.68 -5.60 7.91
C ALA A 190 -24.33 -6.95 7.56
N LEU A 191 -23.51 -7.95 7.18
CA LEU A 191 -24.00 -9.26 6.77
C LEU A 191 -24.24 -10.23 7.93
N LEU A 192 -23.52 -10.09 9.04
CA LEU A 192 -23.48 -11.13 10.10
C LEU A 192 -24.11 -10.69 11.42
N LEU A 193 -24.33 -9.39 11.66
CA LEU A 193 -24.89 -8.88 12.92
C LEU A 193 -25.95 -7.77 12.70
N PRO A 194 -27.09 -8.07 12.04
CA PRO A 194 -28.13 -7.07 11.79
C PRO A 194 -28.74 -6.47 13.07
N ASP A 195 -28.79 -7.24 14.16
CA ASP A 195 -29.57 -6.91 15.37
C ASP A 195 -28.74 -6.31 16.54
N GLY A 196 -27.70 -5.53 16.24
CA GLY A 196 -27.05 -4.68 17.26
C GLY A 196 -26.07 -5.37 18.21
N GLY A 197 -25.63 -6.60 17.91
CA GLY A 197 -24.59 -7.32 18.67
C GLY A 197 -23.16 -6.78 18.52
N TRP A 198 -22.98 -5.56 18.02
CA TRP A 198 -21.71 -4.94 17.63
C TRP A 198 -20.64 -4.92 18.73
N THR A 199 -21.04 -4.83 19.99
CA THR A 199 -20.10 -4.76 21.12
C THR A 199 -19.93 -6.10 21.83
N SER A 200 -20.60 -7.16 21.37
CA SER A 200 -20.51 -8.46 22.03
C SER A 200 -19.11 -9.10 21.85
N PRO A 201 -18.64 -9.86 22.85
CA PRO A 201 -17.37 -10.59 22.73
C PRO A 201 -17.34 -11.55 21.53
N ALA A 202 -18.44 -12.25 21.26
CA ALA A 202 -18.56 -13.15 20.11
C ALA A 202 -18.44 -12.41 18.77
N ALA A 203 -19.06 -11.24 18.65
CA ALA A 203 -18.91 -10.38 17.48
C ALA A 203 -17.47 -9.87 17.32
N TRP A 204 -16.77 -9.58 18.41
CA TRP A 204 -15.36 -9.17 18.36
C TRP A 204 -14.47 -10.29 17.83
N GLU A 205 -14.63 -11.52 18.34
CA GLU A 205 -13.87 -12.68 17.84
C GLU A 205 -14.14 -12.97 16.36
N LEU A 206 -15.41 -12.91 15.94
CA LEU A 206 -15.79 -13.10 14.54
C LEU A 206 -15.17 -12.03 13.62
N ARG A 207 -15.19 -10.75 14.03
CA ARG A 207 -14.58 -9.65 13.26
C ARG A 207 -13.09 -9.86 13.03
N LYS A 208 -12.36 -10.29 14.06
CA LYS A 208 -10.92 -10.59 13.92
C LYS A 208 -10.67 -11.68 12.89
N ALA A 209 -11.44 -12.78 12.94
CA ALA A 209 -11.30 -13.89 11.99
C ALA A 209 -11.58 -13.43 10.54
N ILE A 210 -12.59 -12.59 10.34
CA ILE A 210 -12.96 -12.16 9.00
C ILE A 210 -12.01 -11.10 8.46
N LEU A 211 -11.53 -10.17 9.28
CA LEU A 211 -10.46 -9.24 8.88
C LEU A 211 -9.18 -9.99 8.52
N LEU A 212 -8.85 -11.07 9.24
CA LEU A 212 -7.71 -11.93 8.90
C LEU A 212 -7.90 -12.57 7.52
N ALA A 213 -9.06 -13.19 7.28
CA ALA A 213 -9.38 -13.80 5.99
C ALA A 213 -9.41 -12.76 4.85
N PHE A 214 -10.02 -11.60 5.08
CA PHE A 214 -10.11 -10.51 4.12
C PHE A 214 -8.74 -9.95 3.76
N GLY A 215 -7.88 -9.73 4.76
CA GLY A 215 -6.48 -9.34 4.54
C GLY A 215 -5.75 -10.37 3.67
N LEU A 216 -5.95 -11.66 3.91
CA LEU A 216 -5.38 -12.72 3.08
C LEU A 216 -5.92 -12.68 1.64
N VAL A 217 -7.23 -12.50 1.43
CA VAL A 217 -7.82 -12.33 0.10
C VAL A 217 -7.22 -11.12 -0.62
N MET A 218 -7.05 -9.99 0.07
CA MET A 218 -6.37 -8.82 -0.50
C MET A 218 -4.93 -9.11 -0.91
N LEU A 219 -4.17 -9.88 -0.11
CA LEU A 219 -2.81 -10.29 -0.45
C LEU A 219 -2.76 -11.20 -1.68
N LEU A 220 -3.71 -12.14 -1.80
CA LEU A 220 -3.82 -13.02 -2.97
C LEU A 220 -4.21 -12.22 -4.23
N LEU A 221 -5.13 -11.27 -4.11
CA LEU A 221 -5.49 -10.36 -5.20
C LEU A 221 -4.29 -9.50 -5.61
N ALA A 222 -3.56 -8.95 -4.64
CA ALA A 222 -2.34 -8.18 -4.89
C ALA A 222 -1.30 -9.03 -5.64
N PHE A 223 -1.09 -10.28 -5.23
CA PHE A 223 -0.20 -11.21 -5.90
C PHE A 223 -0.61 -11.51 -7.34
N PHE A 224 -1.90 -11.74 -7.57
CA PHE A 224 -2.42 -11.96 -8.91
C PHE A 224 -2.27 -10.73 -9.83
N VAL A 225 -2.53 -9.54 -9.30
CA VAL A 225 -2.29 -8.27 -10.00
C VAL A 225 -0.80 -8.10 -10.31
N ASP A 226 0.08 -8.42 -9.35
CA ASP A 226 1.53 -8.34 -9.53
C ASP A 226 2.01 -9.25 -10.66
N LEU A 227 1.52 -10.49 -10.68
CA LEU A 227 1.85 -11.46 -11.72
C LEU A 227 1.36 -11.03 -13.11
N ARG A 228 0.15 -10.46 -13.20
CA ARG A 228 -0.39 -9.93 -14.47
C ARG A 228 0.33 -8.68 -14.95
N THR A 229 0.78 -7.83 -14.04
CA THR A 229 1.44 -6.54 -14.34
C THR A 229 2.96 -6.60 -14.19
N ARG A 230 3.55 -7.80 -14.27
CA ARG A 230 4.97 -8.05 -13.99
C ARG A 230 5.94 -7.25 -14.88
N HIS A 231 5.53 -6.88 -16.09
CA HIS A 231 6.33 -6.05 -17.01
C HIS A 231 5.93 -4.56 -17.01
N ASP A 232 4.97 -4.18 -16.17
CA ASP A 232 4.42 -2.83 -16.05
C ASP A 232 4.88 -2.15 -14.74
N LYS A 233 4.37 -0.93 -14.53
CA LYS A 233 4.50 -0.19 -13.27
C LYS A 233 3.91 -1.01 -12.10
N ASP A 234 4.32 -0.68 -10.88
CA ASP A 234 3.94 -1.44 -9.69
C ASP A 234 2.50 -1.13 -9.20
N PHE A 235 1.49 -1.71 -9.86
CA PHE A 235 0.09 -1.57 -9.46
C PHE A 235 -0.27 -2.35 -8.19
N ALA A 236 0.52 -3.37 -7.82
CA ALA A 236 0.21 -4.23 -6.68
C ALA A 236 0.65 -3.64 -5.33
N PHE A 237 1.56 -2.66 -5.32
CA PHE A 237 2.11 -2.07 -4.10
C PHE A 237 1.05 -1.69 -3.06
N TRP A 238 0.05 -0.90 -3.45
CA TRP A 238 -0.98 -0.42 -2.53
C TRP A 238 -1.87 -1.55 -2.02
N LEU A 239 -2.20 -2.53 -2.87
CA LEU A 239 -2.97 -3.69 -2.46
C LEU A 239 -2.20 -4.55 -1.46
N TYR A 240 -0.91 -4.76 -1.65
CA TYR A 240 -0.06 -5.43 -0.67
C TYR A 240 0.02 -4.65 0.64
N LEU A 241 0.18 -3.33 0.58
CA LEU A 241 0.29 -2.51 1.78
C LEU A 241 -0.96 -2.61 2.65
N PHE A 242 -2.14 -2.39 2.07
CA PHE A 242 -3.41 -2.48 2.81
C PHE A 242 -3.76 -3.92 3.18
N GLY A 243 -3.44 -4.90 2.33
CA GLY A 243 -3.58 -6.32 2.65
C GLY A 243 -2.73 -6.74 3.86
N LEU A 244 -1.46 -6.31 3.91
CA LEU A 244 -0.55 -6.57 5.04
C LEU A 244 -1.01 -5.86 6.31
N LEU A 245 -1.42 -4.58 6.22
CA LEU A 245 -1.99 -3.85 7.35
C LEU A 245 -3.18 -4.60 7.96
N THR A 246 -4.12 -5.02 7.12
CA THR A 246 -5.32 -5.75 7.56
C THR A 246 -4.98 -7.11 8.15
N PHE A 247 -4.18 -7.90 7.43
CA PHE A 247 -3.81 -9.25 7.83
C PHE A 247 -2.99 -9.25 9.13
N CYS A 248 -1.91 -8.47 9.19
CA CYS A 248 -1.05 -8.41 10.37
C CYS A 248 -1.77 -7.76 11.56
N GLY A 249 -2.60 -6.73 11.31
CA GLY A 249 -3.41 -6.10 12.35
C GLY A 249 -4.41 -7.08 12.97
N ALA A 250 -5.15 -7.81 12.14
CA ALA A 250 -6.08 -8.84 12.60
C ALA A 250 -5.37 -9.98 13.34
N LEU A 251 -4.24 -10.47 12.80
CA LEU A 251 -3.43 -11.51 13.42
C LEU A 251 -2.92 -11.09 14.81
N SER A 252 -2.49 -9.83 14.95
CA SER A 252 -2.06 -9.26 16.24
C SER A 252 -3.20 -9.21 17.26
N ALA A 253 -4.42 -8.93 16.81
CA ALA A 253 -5.60 -8.85 17.68
C ALA A 253 -6.12 -10.22 18.14
N ILE A 254 -5.82 -11.31 17.42
CA ILE A 254 -6.27 -12.68 17.77
C ILE A 254 -5.48 -13.28 18.94
N GLY A 255 -4.26 -12.79 19.19
CA GLY A 255 -3.30 -13.39 20.11
C GLY A 255 -3.89 -13.83 21.46
N SER A 256 -3.62 -15.09 21.83
CA SER A 256 -4.14 -15.72 23.06
C SER A 256 -3.28 -15.48 24.31
N GLY A 257 -2.17 -14.75 24.18
CA GLY A 257 -1.18 -14.55 25.25
C GLY A 257 -0.34 -15.79 25.61
N ALA A 258 -0.74 -16.99 25.18
CA ALA A 258 -0.01 -18.24 25.39
C ALA A 258 1.28 -18.31 24.55
N LEU A 259 2.29 -19.03 25.07
CA LEU A 259 3.58 -19.19 24.38
C LEU A 259 3.43 -19.88 23.01
N SER A 260 2.55 -20.88 22.89
CA SER A 260 2.26 -21.54 21.61
C SER A 260 1.71 -20.58 20.56
N GLY A 261 0.82 -19.66 20.96
CA GLY A 261 0.31 -18.60 20.10
C GLY A 261 1.41 -17.64 19.65
N LYS A 262 2.33 -17.27 20.55
CA LYS A 262 3.49 -16.43 20.23
C LYS A 262 4.44 -17.10 19.24
N LEU A 263 4.68 -18.41 19.38
CA LEU A 263 5.50 -19.19 18.43
C LEU A 263 4.86 -19.26 17.04
N PHE A 264 3.54 -19.48 16.97
CA PHE A 264 2.82 -19.47 15.70
C PHE A 264 2.84 -18.08 15.04
N TYR A 265 2.63 -17.03 15.82
CA TYR A 265 2.74 -15.65 15.35
C TYR A 265 4.15 -15.33 14.82
N LEU A 266 5.19 -15.77 15.53
CA LEU A 266 6.58 -15.62 15.11
C LEU A 266 6.86 -16.38 13.79
N ALA A 267 6.34 -17.60 13.65
CA ALA A 267 6.47 -18.40 12.43
C ALA A 267 5.79 -17.73 11.23
N ILE A 268 4.60 -17.15 11.40
CA ILE A 268 3.94 -16.39 10.33
C ILE A 268 4.78 -15.18 9.93
N HIS A 269 5.32 -14.43 10.89
CA HIS A 269 6.11 -13.24 10.56
C HIS A 269 7.45 -13.58 9.93
N ALA A 270 8.09 -14.69 10.32
CA ALA A 270 9.25 -15.24 9.64
C ALA A 270 8.91 -15.65 8.19
N LEU A 271 7.74 -16.28 7.98
CA LEU A 271 7.24 -16.58 6.64
C LEU A 271 7.02 -15.30 5.81
N LEU A 272 6.49 -14.23 6.40
CA LEU A 272 6.38 -12.94 5.70
C LEU A 272 7.75 -12.39 5.28
N VAL A 273 8.77 -12.45 6.15
CA VAL A 273 10.14 -12.04 5.78
C VAL A 273 10.65 -12.89 4.60
N PHE A 274 10.46 -14.22 4.67
CA PHE A 274 10.86 -15.12 3.60
C PHE A 274 10.14 -14.82 2.27
N VAL A 275 8.81 -14.65 2.30
CA VAL A 275 8.01 -14.25 1.13
C VAL A 275 8.47 -12.90 0.58
N GLY A 276 8.79 -11.94 1.45
CA GLY A 276 9.33 -10.64 1.07
C GLY A 276 10.67 -10.74 0.34
N ALA A 277 11.55 -11.63 0.79
CA ALA A 277 12.82 -11.91 0.13
C ALA A 277 12.60 -12.59 -1.23
N VAL A 278 11.71 -13.58 -1.32
CA VAL A 278 11.41 -14.30 -2.56
C VAL A 278 10.76 -13.39 -3.61
N LEU A 279 9.78 -12.59 -3.21
CA LEU A 279 9.05 -11.69 -4.12
C LEU A 279 9.79 -10.37 -4.38
N SER A 280 10.95 -10.13 -3.77
CA SER A 280 11.64 -8.82 -3.76
C SER A 280 10.72 -7.68 -3.29
N ARG A 281 9.82 -7.97 -2.33
CA ARG A 281 8.80 -7.06 -1.81
C ARG A 281 9.14 -6.62 -0.38
N ARG A 282 9.71 -5.41 -0.26
CA ARG A 282 10.16 -4.85 1.03
C ARG A 282 9.05 -4.74 2.09
N ALA A 283 7.81 -4.49 1.68
CA ALA A 283 6.69 -4.36 2.61
C ALA A 283 6.53 -5.63 3.48
N PHE A 284 6.58 -6.82 2.88
CA PHE A 284 6.49 -8.08 3.62
C PHE A 284 7.61 -8.23 4.66
N ALA A 285 8.84 -7.87 4.30
CA ALA A 285 9.98 -7.91 5.22
C ALA A 285 9.83 -6.91 6.38
N VAL A 286 9.30 -5.71 6.11
CA VAL A 286 9.02 -4.70 7.14
C VAL A 286 7.94 -5.20 8.11
N PHE A 287 6.79 -5.66 7.61
CA PHE A 287 5.72 -6.17 8.45
C PHE A 287 6.17 -7.43 9.23
N GLY A 288 6.87 -8.35 8.57
CA GLY A 288 7.50 -9.51 9.19
C GLY A 288 8.46 -9.13 10.33
N GLY A 289 9.37 -8.19 10.07
CA GLY A 289 10.31 -7.69 11.06
C GLY A 289 9.63 -7.01 12.26
N ILE A 290 8.60 -6.20 12.02
CA ILE A 290 7.81 -5.57 13.08
C ILE A 290 7.17 -6.64 13.98
N GLY A 291 6.52 -7.66 13.42
CA GLY A 291 5.89 -8.68 14.26
C GLY A 291 6.89 -9.57 15.00
N ILE A 292 8.04 -9.89 14.40
CA ILE A 292 9.14 -10.57 15.13
C ILE A 292 9.58 -9.71 16.32
N ALA A 293 9.79 -8.41 16.11
CA ALA A 293 10.19 -7.48 17.17
C ALA A 293 9.13 -7.39 18.28
N VAL A 294 7.84 -7.36 17.94
CA VAL A 294 6.73 -7.36 18.91
C VAL A 294 6.78 -8.59 19.81
N VAL A 295 6.96 -9.79 19.25
CA VAL A 295 7.04 -11.03 20.06
C VAL A 295 8.29 -11.03 20.94
N LEU A 296 9.44 -10.65 20.39
CA LEU A 296 10.70 -10.63 21.16
C LEU A 296 10.63 -9.60 22.30
N PHE A 297 10.04 -8.44 22.06
CA PHE A 297 9.81 -7.42 23.08
C PHE A 297 8.88 -7.94 24.17
N ASP A 298 7.76 -8.57 23.80
CA ASP A 298 6.81 -9.14 24.74
C ASP A 298 7.43 -10.25 25.60
N LEU A 299 8.19 -11.17 25.00
CA LEU A 299 8.93 -12.21 25.72
C LEU A 299 9.98 -11.60 26.66
N SER A 300 10.71 -10.59 26.18
CA SER A 300 11.71 -9.88 26.98
C SER A 300 11.09 -9.23 28.22
N TRP A 301 9.92 -8.61 28.07
CA TRP A 301 9.27 -7.85 29.14
C TRP A 301 8.57 -8.74 30.16
N HIS A 302 7.90 -9.81 29.71
CA HIS A 302 7.05 -10.64 30.56
C HIS A 302 7.75 -11.89 31.09
N MET A 303 8.63 -12.53 30.32
CA MET A 303 9.24 -13.81 30.70
C MET A 303 10.70 -13.69 31.13
N PHE A 304 11.44 -12.75 30.54
CA PHE A 304 12.89 -12.63 30.75
C PHE A 304 13.31 -11.29 31.36
N LYS A 305 12.38 -10.63 32.08
CA LYS A 305 12.66 -9.37 32.76
C LYS A 305 13.86 -9.55 33.70
N ASN A 306 14.91 -8.74 33.50
CA ASN A 306 16.19 -8.78 34.23
C ASN A 306 17.08 -10.02 33.96
N SER A 307 16.89 -10.76 32.87
CA SER A 307 17.76 -11.87 32.49
C SER A 307 18.89 -11.43 31.56
N PHE A 308 20.13 -11.41 32.07
CA PHE A 308 21.33 -11.22 31.24
C PHE A 308 21.50 -12.32 30.18
N GLY A 309 21.09 -13.55 30.50
CA GLY A 309 21.18 -14.68 29.56
C GLY A 309 20.32 -14.48 28.31
N PHE A 310 19.13 -13.89 28.45
CA PHE A 310 18.27 -13.57 27.31
C PHE A 310 18.93 -12.56 26.36
N VAL A 311 19.59 -11.53 26.91
CA VAL A 311 20.33 -10.54 26.11
C VAL A 311 21.46 -11.21 25.33
N ILE A 312 22.25 -12.07 25.99
CA ILE A 312 23.35 -12.80 25.33
C ILE A 312 22.82 -13.68 24.20
N VAL A 313 21.75 -14.45 24.43
CA VAL A 313 21.15 -15.31 23.40
C VAL A 313 20.67 -14.48 22.22
N LEU A 314 19.98 -13.36 22.48
CA LEU A 314 19.48 -12.48 21.42
C LEU A 314 20.63 -11.85 20.61
N SER A 315 21.71 -11.43 21.26
CA SER A 315 22.91 -10.94 20.58
C SER A 315 23.56 -12.02 19.71
N VAL A 316 23.69 -13.25 20.22
CA VAL A 316 24.23 -14.38 19.45
C VAL A 316 23.35 -14.68 18.23
N ILE A 317 22.03 -14.70 18.39
CA ILE A 317 21.09 -14.87 17.26
C ILE A 317 21.25 -13.73 16.25
N GLY A 318 21.36 -12.48 16.71
CA GLY A 318 21.61 -11.32 15.86
C GLY A 318 22.89 -11.45 15.04
N PHE A 319 24.00 -11.83 15.68
CA PHE A 319 25.27 -12.09 14.98
C PHE A 319 25.20 -13.27 14.03
N ALA A 320 24.48 -14.34 14.40
CA ALA A 320 24.26 -15.48 13.51
C ALA A 320 23.49 -15.08 12.25
N LEU A 321 22.44 -14.24 12.39
CA LEU A 321 21.69 -13.71 11.24
C LEU A 321 22.55 -12.81 10.35
N ILE A 322 23.39 -11.95 10.93
CA ILE A 322 24.35 -11.13 10.16
C ILE A 322 25.34 -12.03 9.41
N GLY A 323 25.93 -13.03 10.08
CA GLY A 323 26.84 -13.99 9.48
C GLY A 323 26.17 -14.78 8.35
N MET A 324 24.92 -15.21 8.54
CA MET A 324 24.10 -15.86 7.53
C MET A 324 23.83 -14.95 6.34
N GLY A 325 23.57 -13.65 6.58
CA GLY A 325 23.41 -12.65 5.52
C GLY A 325 24.69 -12.45 4.69
N ILE A 326 25.86 -12.39 5.33
CA ILE A 326 27.15 -12.30 4.64
C ILE A 326 27.43 -13.58 3.83
N TRP A 327 27.18 -14.76 4.41
CA TRP A 327 27.33 -16.04 3.73
C TRP A 327 26.40 -16.15 2.52
N TRP A 328 25.14 -15.71 2.69
CA TRP A 328 24.14 -15.68 1.64
C TRP A 328 24.59 -14.77 0.49
N GLY A 329 25.05 -13.54 0.78
CA GLY A 329 25.54 -12.61 -0.24
C GLY A 329 26.69 -13.17 -1.08
N ARG A 330 27.55 -14.02 -0.50
CA ARG A 330 28.64 -14.70 -1.24
C ARG A 330 28.15 -15.81 -2.16
N HIS A 331 27.01 -16.43 -1.85
CA HIS A 331 26.44 -17.55 -2.61
C HIS A 331 25.18 -17.17 -3.39
N GLU A 332 24.77 -15.90 -3.35
CA GLU A 332 23.49 -15.41 -3.86
C GLU A 332 23.29 -15.78 -5.33
N ALA A 333 24.30 -15.62 -6.18
CA ALA A 333 24.21 -15.96 -7.60
C ALA A 333 23.91 -17.45 -7.84
N ARG A 334 24.49 -18.35 -7.02
CA ARG A 334 24.32 -19.81 -7.13
C ARG A 334 23.01 -20.28 -6.51
N LEU A 335 22.65 -19.74 -5.34
CA LEU A 335 21.40 -20.05 -4.66
C LEU A 335 20.19 -19.51 -5.43
N ALA A 336 20.29 -18.28 -5.96
CA ALA A 336 19.24 -17.69 -6.77
C ALA A 336 18.99 -18.48 -8.06
N THR A 337 20.03 -18.98 -8.73
CA THR A 337 19.85 -19.80 -9.94
C THR A 337 19.19 -21.15 -9.62
N GLN A 338 19.58 -21.81 -8.53
CA GLN A 338 18.96 -23.07 -8.10
C GLN A 338 17.49 -22.89 -7.66
N LEU A 339 17.21 -21.87 -6.84
CA LEU A 339 15.85 -21.57 -6.39
C LEU A 339 14.96 -21.13 -7.56
N ARG A 340 15.48 -20.31 -8.48
CA ARG A 340 14.73 -19.89 -9.69
C ARG A 340 14.40 -21.05 -10.62
N ALA A 341 15.23 -22.10 -10.65
CA ALA A 341 14.98 -23.28 -11.48
C ALA A 341 13.72 -24.05 -11.02
N LEU A 342 13.40 -24.02 -9.72
CA LEU A 342 12.21 -24.66 -9.15
C LEU A 342 10.93 -23.82 -9.34
N LEU A 343 11.05 -22.54 -9.67
CA LEU A 343 9.91 -21.64 -9.81
C LEU A 343 9.30 -21.69 -11.23
N PRO A 344 7.95 -21.62 -11.33
CA PRO A 344 7.26 -21.42 -12.60
C PRO A 344 7.77 -20.17 -13.32
N ARG A 345 7.74 -20.21 -14.65
CA ARG A 345 8.27 -19.15 -15.53
C ARG A 345 7.73 -17.76 -15.16
N GLU A 346 6.43 -17.65 -14.90
CA GLU A 346 5.79 -16.37 -14.60
C GLU A 346 6.33 -15.71 -13.32
N LEU A 347 6.62 -16.52 -12.29
CA LEU A 347 7.14 -16.03 -11.02
C LEU A 347 8.62 -15.63 -11.15
N ARG A 348 9.38 -16.32 -12.00
CA ARG A 348 10.77 -15.96 -12.32
C ARG A 348 10.83 -14.59 -13.02
N GLU A 349 9.98 -14.40 -14.03
CA GLU A 349 9.84 -13.12 -14.75
C GLU A 349 9.46 -11.98 -13.78
N LEU A 350 8.57 -12.24 -12.82
CA LEU A 350 8.19 -11.26 -11.81
C LEU A 350 9.38 -10.84 -10.93
N ILE A 351 10.12 -11.81 -10.40
CA ILE A 351 11.27 -11.54 -9.51
C ILE A 351 12.35 -10.74 -10.27
N GLU A 352 12.62 -11.09 -11.52
CA GLU A 352 13.59 -10.38 -12.36
C GLU A 352 13.17 -8.94 -12.65
N ALA A 353 11.90 -8.72 -13.00
CA ALA A 353 11.37 -7.38 -13.24
C ALA A 353 11.45 -6.48 -11.99
N ARG A 354 11.18 -7.03 -10.80
CA ARG A 354 11.24 -6.28 -9.55
C ARG A 354 12.68 -6.05 -9.08
N ALA A 355 13.57 -7.02 -9.23
CA ALA A 355 15.00 -6.84 -8.93
C ALA A 355 15.63 -5.73 -9.79
N ALA A 356 15.29 -5.67 -11.09
CA ALA A 356 15.75 -4.62 -11.99
C ALA A 356 15.22 -3.22 -11.64
N SER A 357 14.08 -3.12 -10.94
CA SER A 357 13.52 -1.83 -10.51
C SER A 357 14.15 -1.28 -9.23
N ILE A 358 14.80 -2.14 -8.44
CA ILE A 358 15.46 -1.78 -7.17
C ILE A 358 16.92 -1.36 -7.38
N ALA A 359 17.56 -1.86 -8.45
CA ALA A 359 18.94 -1.55 -8.85
C ALA A 359 19.01 -0.24 -9.65
#